data_AF-A0A522DKM6-F1
#
_entry.id   AF-A0A522DKM6-F1
#
_cell.length_a   1.000
_cell.length_b   1.000
_cell.length_c   1.000
_cell.angle_alpha   90.00
_cell.angle_beta   90.00
_cell.angle_gamma   90.00
#
_symmetry.space_group_name_H-M   'P 1'
#
loop_
_entity.id
_entity.type
_entity.pdbx_description
1 polymer ?
#
loop_
_entity_poly.entity_id
_entity_poly.type
_entity_poly.pdbx_seq_one_letter_code
_entity_poly.pdbx_strand_id
1 'polypeptide(L)' 'PSGVKSLFDNMPRFKQNGTIIGAFGSNTIKAVEQAGLELVIKAPEPKAPSMVAALEQYLLTIIKKK' A
#
# COMPACT_ATOMS: atom_id res chain seq x y z
N PRO A 1 6.37 6.01 -10.27
CA PRO A 1 5.25 6.89 -9.86
C PRO A 1 5.73 8.00 -8.92
N SER A 2 5.23 9.22 -9.14
CA SER A 2 5.66 10.42 -8.41
C SER A 2 5.35 10.39 -6.93
N GLY A 3 4.21 9.80 -6.52
CA GLY A 3 3.77 9.81 -5.11
C GLY A 3 4.78 9.22 -4.11
N VAL A 4 5.41 8.09 -4.43
CA VAL A 4 6.42 7.48 -3.56
C VAL A 4 7.65 8.38 -3.44
N LYS A 5 8.10 8.94 -4.56
CA LYS A 5 9.24 9.87 -4.55
C LYS A 5 8.91 11.13 -3.73
N SER A 6 7.74 11.73 -3.96
CA SER A 6 7.28 12.90 -3.23
C SER A 6 7.16 12.67 -1.72
N LEU A 7 6.82 11.45 -1.27
CA LEU A 7 6.82 11.10 0.15
C LEU A 7 8.20 11.28 0.78
N PHE A 8 9.25 10.74 0.14
CA PHE A 8 10.62 10.86 0.67
C PHE A 8 11.25 12.23 0.41
N ASP A 9 10.89 12.91 -0.68
CA ASP A 9 11.35 14.29 -0.92
C ASP A 9 10.83 15.23 0.19
N ASN A 10 9.56 15.10 0.59
CA ASN A 10 8.95 15.94 1.64
C ASN A 10 9.17 15.41 3.06
N MET A 11 9.32 14.10 3.22
CA MET A 11 9.57 13.42 4.50
C MET A 11 10.75 12.45 4.36
N PRO A 12 12.01 12.94 4.31
CA PRO A 12 13.20 12.10 4.06
C PRO A 12 13.44 11.01 5.11
N ARG A 13 12.87 11.20 6.31
CA ARG A 13 12.95 10.25 7.44
C ARG A 13 11.63 9.52 7.66
N PHE A 14 10.76 9.44 6.66
CA PHE A 14 9.51 8.70 6.77
C PHE A 14 9.81 7.27 7.22
N LYS A 15 9.10 6.84 8.27
CA LYS A 15 9.10 5.47 8.76
C LYS A 15 7.66 5.00 8.78
N GLN A 16 7.43 3.78 8.30
CA GLN A 16 6.09 3.24 8.19
C GLN A 16 5.40 3.17 9.57
N ASN A 17 6.08 2.70 10.63
CA ASN A 17 5.63 2.81 12.04
C ASN A 17 4.14 2.50 12.27
N GLY A 18 3.61 1.46 11.63
CA GLY A 18 2.19 1.06 11.73
C GLY A 18 1.26 1.73 10.70
N THR A 19 1.76 2.66 9.89
CA THR A 19 1.08 3.18 8.70
C THR A 19 0.89 2.05 7.70
N ILE A 20 -0.33 1.86 7.24
CA ILE A 20 -0.68 0.83 6.26
C ILE A 20 -0.60 1.44 4.88
N ILE A 21 0.23 0.86 4.00
CA ILE A 21 0.41 1.35 2.64
C ILE A 21 -0.37 0.48 1.67
N GLY A 22 -1.14 1.13 0.80
CA GLY A 22 -1.84 0.53 -0.32
C GLY A 22 -1.41 1.13 -1.66
N ALA A 23 -1.36 0.31 -2.70
CA ALA A 23 -0.96 0.75 -4.03
C ALA A 23 -1.79 0.06 -5.12
N PHE A 24 -2.14 0.86 -6.13
CA PHE A 24 -2.83 0.41 -7.33
C PHE A 24 -1.88 0.38 -8.55
N GLY A 25 -1.86 -0.74 -9.26
CA GLY A 25 -1.08 -0.97 -10.46
C GLY A 25 0.34 -1.47 -10.17
N SER A 26 0.84 -2.32 -11.06
CA SER A 26 2.14 -2.99 -10.93
C SER A 26 3.33 -2.02 -10.80
N ASN A 27 3.31 -0.90 -11.52
CA ASN A 27 4.36 0.12 -11.43
C ASN A 27 4.39 0.82 -10.07
N THR A 28 3.22 1.04 -9.45
CA THR A 28 3.12 1.68 -8.13
C THR A 28 3.53 0.72 -7.04
N ILE A 29 3.08 -0.52 -7.12
CA ILE A 29 3.47 -1.61 -6.22
C ILE A 29 5.01 -1.73 -6.17
N LYS A 30 5.64 -1.88 -7.33
CA LYS A 30 7.10 -2.00 -7.43
C LYS A 30 7.83 -0.79 -6.85
N ALA A 31 7.32 0.43 -7.05
CA ALA A 31 7.96 1.62 -6.51
C ALA A 31 7.90 1.70 -4.99
N VAL A 32 6.80 1.25 -4.37
CA VAL A 32 6.69 1.15 -2.91
C VAL A 32 7.68 0.11 -2.37
N GLU A 33 7.74 -1.06 -3.00
CA GLU A 33 8.67 -2.15 -2.62
C GLU A 33 10.14 -1.73 -2.79
N GLN A 34 10.48 -1.05 -3.90
CA GLN A 34 11.83 -0.51 -4.14
C GLN A 34 12.23 0.60 -3.16
N ALA A 35 11.25 1.33 -2.61
CA ALA A 35 11.49 2.32 -1.57
C ALA A 35 11.66 1.68 -0.17
N GLY A 36 11.66 0.35 -0.07
CA GLY A 36 11.83 -0.38 1.18
C GLY A 36 10.61 -0.34 2.10
N LEU A 37 9.44 0.01 1.57
CA LEU A 37 8.19 0.06 2.31
C LEU A 37 7.42 -1.26 2.16
N GLU A 38 6.74 -1.66 3.22
CA GLU A 38 5.92 -2.87 3.21
C GLU A 38 4.53 -2.55 2.66
N LEU A 39 4.19 -3.19 1.55
CA LEU A 39 2.91 -3.00 0.90
C LEU A 39 1.89 -4.04 1.37
N VAL A 40 0.90 -3.57 2.13
CA VAL A 40 -0.13 -4.41 2.76
C VAL A 40 -1.35 -4.57 1.86
N ILE A 41 -1.74 -3.52 1.15
CA ILE A 41 -2.94 -3.51 0.29
C ILE A 41 -2.51 -3.37 -1.16
N LYS A 42 -2.80 -4.38 -1.98
CA LYS A 42 -2.41 -4.41 -3.39
C LYS A 42 -3.66 -4.50 -4.27
N ALA A 43 -3.65 -3.76 -5.37
CA ALA A 43 -4.61 -3.94 -6.45
C ALA A 43 -3.96 -3.53 -7.79
N PRO A 44 -4.45 -4.01 -8.93
CA PRO A 44 -5.38 -5.12 -9.05
C PRO A 44 -4.71 -6.46 -8.71
N GLU A 45 -5.43 -7.33 -8.02
CA GLU A 45 -5.09 -8.74 -7.79
C GLU A 45 -6.29 -9.63 -8.17
N PRO A 46 -6.12 -10.94 -8.44
CA PRO A 46 -7.22 -11.83 -8.83
C PRO A 46 -8.41 -11.81 -7.88
N LYS A 47 -8.15 -11.62 -6.58
CA LYS A 47 -9.19 -11.51 -5.54
C LYS A 47 -9.60 -10.06 -5.25
N ALA A 48 -8.81 -9.07 -5.66
CA ALA A 48 -9.02 -7.65 -5.38
C ALA A 48 -8.78 -6.82 -6.65
N PRO A 49 -9.73 -6.81 -7.61
CA PRO A 49 -9.54 -6.14 -8.90
C PRO A 49 -9.54 -4.61 -8.79
N SER A 50 -10.00 -4.06 -7.68
CA SER A 50 -10.07 -2.62 -7.42
C SER A 50 -9.54 -2.29 -6.03
N MET A 51 -9.15 -1.03 -5.80
CA MET A 51 -8.76 -0.56 -4.46
C MET A 51 -9.89 -0.68 -3.44
N VAL A 52 -11.15 -0.53 -3.86
CA VAL A 52 -12.31 -0.71 -2.97
C VAL A 52 -12.36 -2.16 -2.47
N ALA A 53 -12.23 -3.14 -3.36
CA ALA A 53 -12.20 -4.56 -2.99
C ALA A 53 -10.99 -4.89 -2.12
N ALA A 54 -9.81 -4.33 -2.43
CA ALA A 54 -8.60 -4.53 -1.63
C ALA A 54 -8.73 -3.97 -0.20
N LEU A 55 -9.33 -2.79 -0.07
CA LEU A 55 -9.62 -2.18 1.23
C LEU A 55 -10.66 -2.98 2.01
N GLU A 56 -11.75 -3.41 1.38
CA GLU A 56 -12.77 -4.24 2.03
C GLU A 56 -12.16 -5.54 2.58
N GLN A 57 -11.34 -6.22 1.78
CA GLN A 57 -10.64 -7.43 2.23
C GLN A 57 -9.75 -7.14 3.43
N TYR A 58 -8.94 -6.07 3.38
CA TYR A 58 -8.10 -5.67 4.49
C TYR A 58 -8.93 -5.38 5.77
N LEU A 59 -10.01 -4.60 5.65
CA LEU A 59 -10.89 -4.24 6.76
C LEU A 59 -11.56 -5.48 7.39
N LEU A 60 -11.95 -6.47 6.58
CA LEU A 60 -12.48 -7.73 7.09
C LEU A 60 -11.42 -8.53 7.87
N THR A 61 -10.14 -8.48 7.48
CA THR A 61 -9.08 -9.17 8.22
C THR A 61 -8.79 -8.55 9.60
N ILE A 62 -8.89 -7.23 9.72
CA ILE A 62 -8.65 -6.54 11.01
C ILE A 62 -9.84 -6.71 11.96
N ILE A 63 -11.08 -6.74 11.45
CA ILE A 63 -12.28 -6.92 12.27
C ILE A 63 -12.33 -8.32 12.88
N LYS A 64 -11.95 -9.36 12.12
CA LYS A 64 -11.92 -10.75 12.61
C LYS A 64 -10.81 -11.05 13.63
N LYS A 65 -9.82 -10.16 13.78
CA LYS A 65 -8.72 -10.31 14.75
C LYS A 65 -9.05 -9.73 16.13
N LYS A 66 -10.22 -9.13 16.31
CA LYS A 66 -10.78 -8.72 17.61
C LYS A 66 -11.67 -9.83 18.18
#